data_AF-A0A2P2JHP1-F1
#
_entry.id   AF-A0A2P2JHP1-F1
#
_cell.length_a   1.000
_cell.length_b   1.000
_cell.length_c   1.000
_cell.angle_alpha   90.00
_cell.angle_beta   90.00
_cell.angle_gamma   90.00
#
_symmetry.space_group_name_H-M   'P 1'
#
loop_
_entity.id
_entity.type
_entity.pdbx_description
1 polymer ?
#
loop_
_entity_poly.entity_id
_entity_poly.type
_entity_poly.pdbx_seq_one_letter_code
_entity_poly.pdbx_strand_id
1 'polypeptide(L)'
;MVMLSCVVVVVCRYAEQSRESLRNSIRKKKKKEEKERTMSIVPKETIEVIAQSIGINNLSSDAALALAPDVEYRIREIMQEAIKCMRHSRRTTLTADDVDAALNLRNVEPIYSFASGSPLRFKRAIGYRDLFYIDDKDVDFKDVIEAPLPKAPLDTAVVCHWLAIEGVQPAIPENAPLEVVEPPSGGKDHEQKEGLPVDIKLPVKHVLSRELQLYFDKIIELTLSKPDSVLFKQALVSLATDSGLHPLVPYFTCFVADEVSRGLNDCRLLFALMRVVWSLLQNPHIHIEPYLHQLMPSVVTCLVAKRLGNKFADNHWELRDFTAKLVSSICRR
;
A
#
# COMPACT_ATOMS: atom_id res chain seq x y z
N MET A 1 47.46 59.70 34.22
CA MET A 1 45.99 59.70 34.10
C MET A 1 45.45 60.09 32.71
N VAL A 2 46.19 60.81 31.86
CA VAL A 2 45.64 61.30 30.57
C VAL A 2 45.55 60.24 29.45
N MET A 3 46.47 59.25 29.43
CA MET A 3 46.48 58.20 28.39
C MET A 3 45.32 57.20 28.50
N LEU A 4 44.86 56.87 29.72
CA LEU A 4 43.74 55.94 29.90
C LEU A 4 42.41 56.52 29.40
N SER A 5 42.15 57.81 29.62
CA SER A 5 40.92 58.46 29.14
C SER A 5 40.82 58.50 27.62
N CYS A 6 41.95 58.66 26.92
CA CYS A 6 41.97 58.71 25.46
C CYS A 6 41.65 57.32 24.84
N VAL A 7 42.20 56.25 25.42
CA VAL A 7 41.94 54.87 24.96
C VAL A 7 40.47 54.49 25.18
N VAL A 8 39.88 54.84 26.32
CA VAL A 8 38.46 54.55 26.61
C VAL A 8 37.52 55.26 25.65
N VAL A 9 37.80 56.53 25.30
CA VAL A 9 36.98 57.30 24.35
C VAL A 9 37.08 56.73 22.93
N VAL A 10 38.28 56.31 22.49
CA VAL A 10 38.47 55.68 21.18
C VAL A 10 37.76 54.33 21.10
N VAL A 11 37.87 53.50 22.15
CA VAL A 11 37.18 52.19 22.20
C VAL A 11 35.66 52.35 22.25
N CYS A 12 35.13 53.34 22.99
CA CYS A 12 33.70 53.65 23.00
C CYS A 12 33.20 54.11 21.61
N ARG A 13 33.94 55.01 20.93
CA ARG A 13 33.57 55.45 19.58
C ARG A 13 33.62 54.30 18.56
N TYR A 14 34.61 53.41 18.67
CA TYR A 14 34.72 52.24 17.80
C TYR A 14 33.59 51.22 18.04
N ALA A 15 33.18 51.06 19.31
CA ALA A 15 32.06 50.22 19.70
C ALA A 15 30.71 50.80 19.23
N GLU A 16 30.52 52.12 19.29
CA GLU A 16 29.34 52.80 18.76
C GLU A 16 29.25 52.65 17.23
N GLN A 17 30.35 52.89 16.52
CA GLN A 17 30.39 52.77 15.06
C GLN A 17 30.16 51.32 14.59
N SER A 18 30.66 50.33 15.33
CA SER A 18 30.38 48.92 15.08
C SER A 18 28.92 48.54 15.34
N ARG A 19 28.31 49.07 16.41
CA ARG A 19 26.87 48.88 16.71
C ARG A 19 25.96 49.52 15.66
N GLU A 20 26.37 50.65 15.10
CA GLU A 20 25.63 51.34 14.03
C GLU A 20 25.72 50.60 12.70
N SER A 21 26.90 50.08 12.35
CA SER A 21 27.09 49.21 11.20
C SER A 21 26.25 47.92 11.29
N LEU A 22 26.22 47.29 12.48
CA LEU A 22 25.41 46.11 12.73
C LEU A 22 23.91 46.42 12.62
N ARG A 23 23.45 47.56 13.17
CA ARG A 23 22.05 48.02 13.04
C ARG A 23 21.67 48.30 11.59
N ASN A 24 22.56 48.89 10.80
CA ASN A 24 22.32 49.13 9.37
C ASN A 24 22.29 47.83 8.57
N SER A 25 23.12 46.85 8.92
CA SER A 25 23.12 45.51 8.31
C SER A 25 21.85 44.73 8.65
N ILE A 26 21.38 44.81 9.90
CA ILE A 26 20.10 44.23 10.34
C ILE A 26 18.92 44.90 9.64
N ARG A 27 18.90 46.24 9.52
CA ARG A 27 17.87 46.97 8.75
C ARG A 27 17.86 46.60 7.28
N LYS A 28 19.04 46.41 6.66
CA LYS A 28 19.16 45.94 5.27
C LYS A 28 18.67 44.49 5.11
N LYS A 29 19.00 43.59 6.04
CA LYS A 29 18.47 42.21 6.04
C LYS A 29 16.96 42.19 6.22
N LYS A 30 16.42 42.97 7.17
CA LYS A 30 14.98 43.05 7.43
C LYS A 30 14.22 43.62 6.23
N LYS A 31 14.74 44.69 5.59
CA LYS A 31 14.21 45.19 4.32
C LYS A 31 14.31 44.17 3.18
N LYS A 32 15.35 43.34 3.14
CA LYS A 32 15.52 42.30 2.12
C LYS A 32 14.52 41.16 2.31
N GLU A 33 14.34 40.68 3.54
CA GLU A 33 13.36 39.66 3.90
C GLU A 33 11.91 40.14 3.71
N GLU A 34 11.63 41.41 4.03
CA GLU A 34 10.33 42.04 3.81
C GLU A 34 10.04 42.23 2.31
N LYS A 35 11.10 42.52 1.52
CA LYS A 35 11.03 42.60 0.06
C LYS A 35 10.86 41.22 -0.59
N GLU A 36 11.47 40.17 -0.04
CA GLU A 36 11.24 38.77 -0.47
C GLU A 36 9.84 38.26 -0.09
N ARG A 37 9.29 38.69 1.05
CA ARG A 37 7.90 38.37 1.45
C ARG A 37 6.83 39.12 0.65
N THR A 38 7.20 40.22 -0.02
CA THR A 38 6.27 41.04 -0.84
C THR A 38 6.40 40.77 -2.34
N MET A 39 7.34 39.93 -2.78
CA MET A 39 7.39 39.52 -4.19
C MET A 39 6.46 38.34 -4.40
N SER A 40 5.23 38.65 -4.85
CA SER A 40 4.36 37.68 -5.50
C SER A 40 5.13 36.92 -6.57
N ILE A 41 4.81 35.63 -6.74
CA ILE A 41 5.44 34.80 -7.79
C ILE A 41 5.08 35.35 -9.18
N VAL A 42 3.89 35.96 -9.29
CA VAL A 42 3.43 36.64 -10.50
C VAL A 42 4.19 37.96 -10.69
N PRO A 43 4.91 38.14 -11.81
CA PRO A 43 5.56 39.39 -12.16
C PRO A 43 4.52 40.48 -12.44
N LYS A 44 4.78 41.71 -11.99
CA LYS A 44 3.93 42.88 -12.29
C LYS A 44 3.82 43.14 -13.79
N GLU A 45 4.86 42.78 -14.55
CA GLU A 45 4.92 42.91 -16.01
C GLU A 45 3.80 42.10 -16.68
N THR A 46 3.41 40.95 -16.10
CA THR A 46 2.32 40.11 -16.62
C THR A 46 0.98 40.85 -16.57
N ILE A 47 0.74 41.58 -15.47
CA ILE A 47 -0.50 42.33 -15.26
C ILE A 47 -0.53 43.56 -16.16
N GLU A 48 0.60 44.25 -16.32
CA GLU A 48 0.73 45.37 -17.25
C GLU A 48 0.47 44.94 -18.70
N VAL A 49 0.98 43.77 -19.12
CA VAL A 49 0.73 43.21 -20.47
C VAL A 49 -0.76 42.88 -20.67
N ILE A 50 -1.43 42.32 -19.66
CA ILE A 50 -2.89 42.06 -19.72
C ILE A 50 -3.68 43.37 -19.74
N ALA A 51 -3.25 44.40 -19.01
CA ALA A 51 -3.91 45.70 -19.06
C ALA A 51 -3.79 46.36 -20.44
N GLN A 52 -2.61 46.24 -21.08
CA GLN A 52 -2.37 46.73 -22.44
C GLN A 52 -3.21 45.98 -23.48
N SER A 53 -3.44 44.67 -23.32
CA SER A 53 -4.29 43.91 -24.26
C SER A 53 -5.76 44.33 -24.22
N ILE A 54 -6.23 44.87 -23.09
CA ILE A 54 -7.56 45.46 -22.91
C ILE A 54 -7.61 46.93 -23.39
N GLY A 55 -6.46 47.53 -23.72
CA GLY A 55 -6.34 48.92 -24.18
C GLY A 55 -6.03 49.95 -23.08
N ILE A 56 -5.66 49.49 -21.88
CA ILE A 56 -5.22 50.35 -20.77
C ILE A 56 -3.70 50.51 -20.85
N ASN A 57 -3.25 51.58 -21.50
CA ASN A 57 -1.82 51.78 -21.80
C ASN A 57 -0.98 52.21 -20.59
N ASN A 58 -1.57 52.90 -19.61
CA ASN A 58 -0.87 53.48 -18.45
C ASN A 58 -1.48 53.01 -17.13
N LEU A 59 -1.26 51.74 -16.75
CA LEU A 59 -1.57 51.24 -15.42
C LEU A 59 -0.50 51.72 -14.42
N SER A 60 -0.89 52.18 -13.23
CA SER A 60 0.10 52.54 -12.21
C SER A 60 0.81 51.28 -11.68
N SER A 61 2.14 51.36 -11.51
CA SER A 61 2.94 50.25 -11.00
C SER A 61 2.48 49.75 -9.63
N ASP A 62 1.95 50.66 -8.80
CA ASP A 62 1.45 50.35 -7.46
C ASP A 62 0.15 49.54 -7.52
N ALA A 63 -0.72 49.81 -8.52
CA ALA A 63 -1.92 49.01 -8.74
C ALA A 63 -1.58 47.61 -9.25
N ALA A 64 -0.61 47.48 -10.17
CA ALA A 64 -0.14 46.17 -10.64
C ALA A 64 0.46 45.33 -9.50
N LEU A 65 1.25 45.95 -8.63
CA LEU A 65 1.82 45.30 -7.45
C LEU A 65 0.77 44.89 -6.42
N ALA A 66 -0.31 45.66 -6.27
CA ALA A 66 -1.40 45.31 -5.36
C ALA A 66 -2.29 44.18 -5.90
N LEU A 67 -2.46 44.09 -7.23
CA LEU A 67 -3.31 43.08 -7.87
C LEU A 67 -2.66 41.69 -7.93
N ALA A 68 -1.34 41.63 -8.09
CA ALA A 68 -0.59 40.37 -8.18
C ALA A 68 -0.86 39.36 -7.04
N PRO A 69 -0.83 39.75 -5.74
CA PRO A 69 -1.11 38.82 -4.65
C PRO A 69 -2.58 38.35 -4.61
N ASP A 70 -3.54 39.16 -5.06
CA ASP A 70 -4.95 38.74 -5.11
C ASP A 70 -5.17 37.68 -6.20
N VAL A 71 -4.59 37.88 -7.39
CA VAL A 71 -4.61 36.87 -8.46
C VAL A 71 -3.96 35.56 -8.01
N GLU A 72 -2.82 35.65 -7.34
CA GLU A 72 -2.13 34.47 -6.80
C GLU A 72 -3.00 33.73 -5.76
N TYR A 73 -3.68 34.47 -4.87
CA TYR A 73 -4.60 33.89 -3.91
C TYR A 73 -5.75 33.15 -4.60
N ARG A 74 -6.35 33.73 -5.63
CA ARG A 74 -7.43 33.10 -6.41
C ARG A 74 -6.96 31.83 -7.13
N ILE A 75 -5.78 31.85 -7.74
CA ILE A 75 -5.20 30.65 -8.38
C ILE A 75 -4.98 29.54 -7.34
N ARG A 76 -4.40 29.87 -6.17
CA ARG A 76 -4.18 28.89 -5.10
C ARG A 76 -5.50 28.32 -4.58
N GLU A 77 -6.53 29.14 -4.44
CA GLU A 77 -7.86 28.72 -4.01
C GLU A 77 -8.49 27.69 -4.97
N ILE A 78 -8.43 27.95 -6.28
CA ILE A 78 -8.94 27.03 -7.32
C ILE A 78 -8.11 25.73 -7.32
N MET A 79 -6.78 25.83 -7.26
CA MET A 79 -5.90 24.66 -7.27
C MET A 79 -6.10 23.76 -6.05
N GLN A 80 -6.35 24.36 -4.87
CA GLN A 80 -6.66 23.58 -3.67
C GLN A 80 -7.96 22.79 -3.82
N GLU A 81 -8.97 23.36 -4.46
CA GLU A 81 -10.23 22.67 -4.73
C GLU A 81 -10.05 21.56 -5.77
N ALA A 82 -9.30 21.80 -6.83
CA ALA A 82 -8.97 20.80 -7.85
C ALA A 82 -8.23 19.59 -7.24
N ILE A 83 -7.31 19.82 -6.30
CA ILE A 83 -6.62 18.74 -5.58
C ILE A 83 -7.62 17.89 -4.75
N LYS A 84 -8.67 18.49 -4.20
CA LYS A 84 -9.72 17.73 -3.50
C LYS A 84 -10.49 16.86 -4.49
N CYS A 85 -10.90 17.41 -5.63
CA CYS A 85 -11.57 16.65 -6.71
C CYS A 85 -10.71 15.46 -7.19
N MET A 86 -9.40 15.68 -7.38
CA MET A 86 -8.44 14.64 -7.76
C MET A 86 -8.35 13.52 -6.71
N ARG A 87 -8.25 13.87 -5.42
CA ARG A 87 -8.21 12.91 -4.32
C ARG A 87 -9.51 12.12 -4.19
N HIS A 88 -10.66 12.78 -4.35
CA HIS A 88 -11.97 12.11 -4.37
C HIS A 88 -12.11 11.14 -5.54
N SER A 89 -11.43 11.43 -6.65
CA SER A 89 -11.35 10.53 -7.82
C SER A 89 -10.32 9.39 -7.66
N ARG A 90 -9.67 9.25 -6.49
CA ARG A 90 -8.62 8.25 -6.19
C ARG A 90 -7.43 8.30 -7.15
N ARG A 91 -7.12 9.48 -7.70
CA ARG A 91 -5.96 9.72 -8.58
C ARG A 91 -4.88 10.51 -7.85
N THR A 92 -3.64 10.37 -8.29
CA THR A 92 -2.48 11.16 -7.80
C THR A 92 -2.03 12.22 -8.79
N THR A 93 -2.46 12.11 -10.05
CA THR A 93 -2.17 13.05 -11.13
C THR A 93 -3.36 13.99 -11.33
N LEU A 94 -3.12 15.30 -11.27
CA LEU A 94 -4.13 16.32 -11.48
C LEU A 94 -4.42 16.48 -12.98
N THR A 95 -5.69 16.41 -13.36
CA THR A 95 -6.16 16.52 -14.74
C THR A 95 -6.92 17.83 -14.97
N ALA A 96 -7.11 18.23 -16.23
CA ALA A 96 -7.90 19.43 -16.58
C ALA A 96 -9.34 19.33 -16.06
N ASP A 97 -9.93 18.13 -16.13
CA ASP A 97 -11.28 17.85 -15.62
C ASP A 97 -11.42 18.17 -14.11
N ASP A 98 -10.36 17.94 -13.32
CA ASP A 98 -10.37 18.26 -11.89
C ASP A 98 -10.41 19.78 -11.65
N VAL A 99 -9.78 20.56 -12.54
CA VAL A 99 -9.79 22.03 -12.50
C VAL A 99 -11.14 22.56 -12.98
N ASP A 100 -11.71 21.99 -14.04
CA ASP A 100 -13.04 22.37 -14.53
C ASP A 100 -14.13 22.08 -13.49
N ALA A 101 -14.03 20.96 -12.78
CA ALA A 101 -14.90 20.66 -11.64
C ALA A 101 -14.73 21.68 -10.51
N ALA A 102 -13.50 22.12 -10.22
CA ALA A 102 -13.22 23.14 -9.22
C ALA A 102 -13.76 24.53 -9.61
N LEU A 103 -13.66 24.91 -10.88
CA LEU A 103 -14.23 26.16 -11.41
C LEU A 103 -15.75 26.16 -11.28
N ASN A 104 -16.40 25.06 -11.67
CA ASN A 104 -17.84 24.89 -11.53
C ASN A 104 -18.29 24.99 -10.06
N LEU A 105 -17.55 24.37 -9.12
CA LEU A 105 -17.85 24.45 -7.69
C LEU A 105 -17.78 25.89 -7.15
N ARG A 106 -16.88 26.71 -7.71
CA ARG A 106 -16.70 28.11 -7.34
C ARG A 106 -17.56 29.08 -8.14
N ASN A 107 -18.45 28.58 -9.01
CA ASN A 107 -19.28 29.36 -9.93
C ASN A 107 -18.43 30.31 -10.81
N VAL A 108 -17.23 29.87 -11.19
CA VAL A 108 -16.40 30.55 -12.18
C VAL A 108 -16.73 29.98 -13.56
N GLU A 109 -16.72 30.82 -14.58
CA GLU A 109 -16.96 30.40 -15.96
C GLU A 109 -15.95 29.32 -16.39
N PRO A 110 -16.42 28.19 -16.97
CA PRO A 110 -15.54 27.09 -17.36
C PRO A 110 -14.66 27.46 -18.56
N ILE A 111 -13.46 26.86 -18.64
CA ILE A 111 -12.46 27.18 -19.67
C ILE A 111 -12.35 26.04 -20.71
N TYR A 112 -13.30 25.95 -21.62
CA TYR A 112 -13.09 26.35 -23.02
C TYR A 112 -11.98 25.78 -23.92
N SER A 113 -11.19 24.73 -23.65
CA SER A 113 -10.26 24.21 -24.70
C SER A 113 -9.35 23.02 -24.35
N PHE A 114 -9.28 22.63 -23.08
CA PHE A 114 -8.17 21.80 -22.59
C PHE A 114 -8.42 20.28 -22.61
N ALA A 115 -9.51 19.83 -23.22
CA ALA A 115 -9.86 18.40 -23.32
C ALA A 115 -9.14 17.67 -24.47
N SER A 116 -8.36 18.37 -25.30
CA SER A 116 -7.60 17.74 -26.38
C SER A 116 -6.49 16.85 -25.83
N GLY A 117 -6.40 15.61 -26.31
CA GLY A 117 -5.32 14.67 -25.95
C GLY A 117 -3.92 15.09 -26.43
N SER A 118 -3.80 16.20 -27.17
CA SER A 118 -2.52 16.72 -27.64
C SER A 118 -1.88 17.67 -26.61
N PRO A 119 -0.59 17.50 -26.25
CA PRO A 119 0.09 18.43 -25.36
C PRO A 119 0.23 19.81 -26.01
N LEU A 120 -0.03 20.87 -25.23
CA LEU A 120 0.17 22.26 -25.65
C LEU A 120 1.66 22.52 -25.90
N ARG A 121 1.98 23.09 -27.07
CA ARG A 121 3.35 23.44 -27.47
C ARG A 121 3.57 24.94 -27.36
N PHE A 122 4.27 25.35 -26.30
CA PHE A 122 4.71 26.73 -26.14
C PHE A 122 5.97 27.00 -26.97
N LYS A 123 5.91 27.96 -27.90
CA LYS A 123 7.06 28.43 -28.67
C LYS A 123 7.46 29.83 -28.22
N ARG A 124 8.78 30.09 -28.20
CA ARG A 124 9.32 31.41 -27.90
C ARG A 124 9.21 32.32 -29.12
N ALA A 125 8.78 33.55 -28.93
CA ALA A 125 8.74 34.55 -29.99
C ALA A 125 10.17 34.96 -30.43
N ILE A 126 10.38 35.12 -31.73
CA ILE A 126 11.68 35.51 -32.28
C ILE A 126 11.94 36.98 -31.90
N GLY A 127 13.07 37.25 -31.25
CA GLY A 127 13.46 38.61 -30.84
C GLY A 127 13.14 38.98 -29.39
N TYR A 128 12.35 38.19 -28.67
CA TYR A 128 12.01 38.42 -27.26
C TYR A 128 12.40 37.21 -26.40
N ARG A 129 13.03 37.44 -25.24
CA ARG A 129 13.50 36.35 -24.37
C ARG A 129 12.37 35.72 -23.55
N ASP A 130 11.41 36.53 -23.14
CA ASP A 130 10.40 36.15 -22.13
C ASP A 130 8.98 36.08 -22.70
N LEU A 131 8.82 36.19 -24.02
CA LEU A 131 7.53 36.11 -24.70
C LEU A 131 7.34 34.72 -25.33
N PHE A 132 6.27 34.05 -24.94
CA PHE A 132 5.87 32.74 -25.45
C PHE A 132 4.48 32.84 -26.06
N TYR A 133 4.24 32.07 -27.11
CA TYR A 133 2.93 31.92 -27.74
C TYR A 133 2.61 30.43 -27.91
N ILE A 134 1.33 30.12 -28.05
CA ILE A 134 0.85 28.78 -28.34
C ILE A 134 0.92 28.60 -29.85
N ASP A 135 1.68 27.59 -30.30
CA ASP A 135 1.75 27.23 -31.72
C ASP A 135 0.47 26.49 -32.11
N ASP A 136 -0.51 27.26 -32.59
CA ASP A 136 -1.73 26.70 -33.17
C ASP A 136 -1.59 26.63 -34.68
N LYS A 137 -1.84 25.45 -35.25
CA LYS A 137 -1.73 25.22 -36.68
C LYS A 137 -3.12 25.09 -37.25
N ASP A 138 -3.39 25.87 -38.29
CA ASP A 138 -4.61 25.70 -39.07
C ASP A 138 -4.64 24.29 -39.66
N VAL A 139 -5.73 23.57 -39.42
CA VAL A 139 -5.99 22.22 -39.95
C VAL A 139 -7.17 22.32 -40.91
N ASP A 140 -7.04 21.70 -42.08
CA ASP A 140 -8.13 21.64 -43.03
C ASP A 140 -9.26 20.72 -42.51
N PHE A 141 -10.51 21.17 -42.63
CA PHE A 141 -11.67 20.40 -42.16
C PHE A 141 -11.78 19.01 -42.82
N LYS A 142 -11.30 18.87 -44.06
CA LYS A 142 -11.29 17.59 -44.78
C LYS A 142 -10.44 16.56 -44.06
N ASP A 143 -9.26 16.97 -43.62
CA ASP A 143 -8.30 16.10 -42.92
C ASP A 143 -8.87 15.62 -41.57
N VAL A 144 -9.67 16.46 -40.90
CA VAL A 144 -10.34 16.09 -39.64
C VAL A 144 -11.48 15.10 -39.88
N ILE A 145 -12.25 15.25 -40.95
CA ILE A 145 -13.36 14.35 -41.30
C ILE A 145 -12.85 12.99 -41.77
N GLU A 146 -11.76 12.97 -42.53
CA GLU A 146 -11.14 11.75 -43.06
C GLU A 146 -10.24 11.04 -42.03
N ALA A 147 -10.00 11.64 -40.86
CA ALA A 147 -9.18 11.05 -39.81
C ALA A 147 -9.76 9.71 -39.33
N PRO A 148 -8.95 8.64 -39.23
CA PRO A 148 -9.42 7.35 -38.78
C PRO A 148 -9.84 7.40 -37.31
N LEU A 149 -10.92 6.69 -36.98
CA LEU A 149 -11.39 6.58 -35.61
C LEU A 149 -10.32 5.93 -34.71
N PRO A 150 -10.13 6.43 -33.47
CA PRO A 150 -9.22 5.80 -32.52
C PRO A 150 -9.73 4.40 -32.15
N LYS A 151 -8.80 3.51 -31.84
CA LYS A 151 -9.15 2.16 -31.36
C LYS A 151 -9.79 2.27 -29.97
N ALA A 152 -10.92 1.60 -29.78
CA ALA A 152 -11.57 1.52 -28.49
C ALA A 152 -10.71 0.68 -27.51
N PRO A 153 -10.58 1.11 -26.24
CA PRO A 153 -9.96 0.28 -25.21
C PRO A 153 -10.80 -0.97 -24.93
N LEU A 154 -10.19 -1.98 -24.34
CA LEU A 154 -10.90 -3.16 -23.83
C LEU A 154 -11.77 -2.78 -22.64
N ASP A 155 -12.84 -3.56 -22.42
CA ASP A 155 -13.71 -3.38 -21.27
C ASP A 155 -12.99 -3.71 -19.95
N THR A 156 -13.45 -3.10 -18.86
CA THR A 156 -12.85 -3.28 -17.53
C THR A 156 -13.15 -4.67 -16.98
N ALA A 157 -12.11 -5.43 -16.64
CA ALA A 157 -12.22 -6.74 -15.99
C ALA A 157 -11.39 -6.79 -14.71
N VAL A 158 -11.86 -7.55 -13.72
CA VAL A 158 -11.16 -7.77 -12.45
C VAL A 158 -10.46 -9.13 -12.49
N VAL A 159 -9.16 -9.14 -12.21
CA VAL A 159 -8.35 -10.35 -12.10
C VAL A 159 -7.90 -10.52 -10.65
N CYS A 160 -8.26 -11.64 -10.04
CA CYS A 160 -7.92 -11.94 -8.65
C CYS A 160 -6.67 -12.84 -8.60
N HIS A 161 -5.76 -12.53 -7.69
CA HIS A 161 -4.60 -13.38 -7.36
C HIS A 161 -4.32 -13.31 -5.86
N TRP A 162 -3.52 -14.24 -5.35
CA TRP A 162 -3.09 -14.25 -3.96
C TRP A 162 -1.97 -13.23 -3.74
N LEU A 163 -2.27 -12.15 -3.02
CA LEU A 163 -1.27 -11.17 -2.62
C LEU A 163 -0.38 -11.70 -1.49
N ALA A 164 -0.96 -12.42 -0.52
CA ALA A 164 -0.22 -13.01 0.59
C ALA A 164 -0.91 -14.27 1.12
N ILE A 165 -0.10 -15.24 1.53
CA ILE A 165 -0.52 -16.46 2.24
C ILE A 165 0.27 -16.45 3.56
N GLU A 166 -0.42 -16.47 4.71
CA GLU A 166 0.22 -16.40 6.03
C GLU A 166 1.17 -15.21 6.23
N GLY A 167 0.87 -14.07 5.59
CA GLY A 167 1.70 -12.87 5.65
C GLY A 167 2.96 -12.93 4.77
N VAL A 168 3.16 -14.01 4.01
CA VAL A 168 4.23 -14.13 3.00
C VAL A 168 3.65 -13.92 1.61
N GLN A 169 4.24 -13.02 0.84
CA GLN A 169 3.85 -12.79 -0.56
C GLN A 169 4.38 -13.93 -1.44
N PRO A 170 3.52 -14.68 -2.15
CA PRO A 170 3.97 -15.73 -3.05
C PRO A 170 4.62 -15.10 -4.30
N ALA A 171 5.66 -15.75 -4.82
CA ALA A 171 6.39 -15.33 -6.01
C ALA A 171 5.65 -15.69 -7.30
N ILE A 172 4.52 -15.01 -7.54
CA ILE A 172 3.70 -15.11 -8.75
C ILE A 172 4.01 -13.89 -9.64
N PRO A 173 4.04 -13.97 -10.98
CA PRO A 173 4.31 -12.83 -11.87
C PRO A 173 3.53 -11.54 -11.56
N GLU A 174 2.30 -11.62 -11.05
CA GLU A 174 1.48 -10.46 -10.68
C GLU A 174 1.97 -9.77 -9.39
N ASN A 175 2.67 -10.50 -8.52
CA ASN A 175 3.24 -9.98 -7.30
C ASN A 175 4.63 -9.42 -7.59
N ALA A 176 4.82 -8.12 -7.38
CA ALA A 176 6.13 -7.51 -7.44
C ALA A 176 7.07 -8.23 -6.44
N PRO A 177 8.30 -8.62 -6.83
CA PRO A 177 9.28 -9.08 -5.87
C PRO A 177 9.46 -7.95 -4.85
N LEU A 178 9.50 -8.30 -3.57
CA LEU A 178 9.85 -7.36 -2.52
C LEU A 178 11.28 -6.90 -2.79
N GLU A 179 11.43 -5.80 -3.52
CA GLU A 179 12.63 -5.01 -3.49
C GLU A 179 12.77 -4.58 -2.04
N VAL A 180 13.62 -5.29 -1.30
CA VAL A 180 14.23 -4.76 -0.09
C VAL A 180 14.68 -3.36 -0.50
N VAL A 181 14.24 -2.34 0.23
CA VAL A 181 14.66 -0.96 0.04
C VAL A 181 16.16 -0.90 0.33
N GLU A 182 16.96 -1.43 -0.59
CA GLU A 182 18.41 -1.35 -0.61
C GLU A 182 18.77 -0.20 -1.55
N PRO A 183 19.70 0.68 -1.12
CA PRO A 183 20.21 1.72 -1.99
C PRO A 183 20.86 1.08 -3.25
N PRO A 184 20.84 1.77 -4.40
CA PRO A 184 21.15 1.14 -5.67
C PRO A 184 22.62 0.72 -5.71
N SER A 185 22.87 -0.58 -5.63
CA SER A 185 24.17 -1.18 -5.94
C SER A 185 23.98 -2.28 -6.98
N GLY A 186 24.72 -2.15 -8.07
CA GLY A 186 24.39 -2.78 -9.34
C GLY A 186 24.79 -4.24 -9.48
N GLY A 187 24.05 -4.91 -10.36
CA GLY A 187 24.58 -5.87 -11.32
C GLY A 187 24.49 -7.35 -10.94
N LYS A 188 23.78 -8.09 -11.81
CA LYS A 188 23.95 -9.51 -12.20
C LYS A 188 23.28 -10.56 -11.27
N ASP A 189 22.62 -11.63 -11.74
CA ASP A 189 22.44 -12.26 -13.05
C ASP A 189 21.07 -12.98 -13.11
N HIS A 190 20.51 -13.14 -14.32
CA HIS A 190 19.31 -13.93 -14.60
C HIS A 190 19.65 -15.43 -14.72
N GLU A 191 18.99 -16.29 -13.93
CA GLU A 191 18.79 -17.70 -14.28
C GLU A 191 17.29 -18.03 -14.25
N GLN A 192 16.76 -18.39 -15.42
CA GLN A 192 15.45 -19.01 -15.58
C GLN A 192 15.51 -20.46 -15.08
N LYS A 193 14.66 -20.81 -14.11
CA LYS A 193 14.29 -22.21 -13.86
C LYS A 193 12.77 -22.33 -13.86
N GLU A 194 12.31 -23.09 -14.85
CA GLU A 194 10.96 -23.61 -15.00
C GLU A 194 10.57 -24.46 -13.79
N GLY A 195 9.29 -24.33 -13.39
CA GLY A 195 8.58 -25.27 -12.53
C GLY A 195 9.04 -25.31 -11.08
N LEU A 196 8.67 -24.30 -10.27
CA LEU A 196 8.73 -24.47 -8.82
C LEU A 196 7.51 -25.26 -8.34
N PRO A 197 7.70 -26.39 -7.62
CA PRO A 197 6.70 -26.79 -6.65
C PRO A 197 6.60 -25.64 -5.66
N VAL A 198 5.37 -25.27 -5.28
CA VAL A 198 5.13 -24.45 -4.10
C VAL A 198 5.58 -25.28 -2.91
N ASP A 199 6.89 -25.32 -2.70
CA ASP A 199 7.52 -25.87 -1.53
C ASP A 199 7.21 -24.84 -0.45
N ILE A 200 6.09 -25.05 0.24
CA ILE A 200 5.78 -24.39 1.52
C ILE A 200 6.81 -24.94 2.52
N LYS A 201 8.10 -24.65 2.31
CA LYS A 201 9.09 -24.66 3.36
C LYS A 201 8.65 -23.57 4.28
N LEU A 202 7.92 -23.91 5.34
CA LEU A 202 7.52 -23.00 6.42
C LEU A 202 8.77 -22.23 6.91
N PRO A 203 9.04 -21.00 6.43
CA PRO A 203 10.28 -20.31 6.71
C PRO A 203 10.01 -19.24 7.76
N VAL A 204 9.23 -19.60 8.77
CA VAL A 204 9.07 -18.80 9.98
C VAL A 204 8.95 -19.81 11.10
N LYS A 205 9.94 -19.86 12.00
CA LYS A 205 9.69 -20.43 13.33
C LYS A 205 8.53 -19.60 13.87
N HIS A 206 7.30 -20.12 13.82
CA HIS A 206 6.14 -19.38 14.33
C HIS A 206 6.53 -18.92 15.73
N VAL A 207 6.45 -17.61 15.96
CA VAL A 207 6.70 -17.02 17.28
C VAL A 207 5.52 -17.43 18.15
N LEU A 208 5.56 -18.68 18.60
CA LEU A 208 4.57 -19.25 19.48
C LEU A 208 4.81 -18.65 20.85
N SER A 209 3.76 -18.04 21.42
CA SER A 209 3.81 -17.62 22.81
C SER A 209 3.93 -18.85 23.72
N ARG A 210 4.51 -18.65 24.91
CA ARG A 210 4.66 -19.72 25.91
C ARG A 210 3.30 -20.34 26.26
N GLU A 211 2.25 -19.54 26.32
CA GLU A 211 0.88 -20.01 26.59
C GLU A 211 0.34 -20.89 25.46
N LEU A 212 0.62 -20.55 24.21
CA LEU A 212 0.17 -21.34 23.05
C LEU A 212 0.90 -22.69 22.98
N GLN A 213 2.17 -22.72 23.38
CA GLN A 213 2.94 -23.97 23.51
C GLN A 213 2.36 -24.85 24.63
N LEU A 214 2.10 -24.28 25.81
CA LEU A 214 1.48 -25.02 26.92
C LEU A 214 0.09 -25.55 26.55
N TYR A 215 -0.69 -24.78 25.79
CA TYR A 215 -1.99 -25.22 25.26
C TYR A 215 -1.82 -26.40 24.30
N PHE A 216 -0.89 -26.31 23.35
CA PHE A 216 -0.58 -27.38 22.41
C PHE A 216 -0.12 -28.66 23.12
N ASP A 217 0.83 -28.55 24.05
CA ASP A 217 1.34 -29.66 24.85
C ASP A 217 0.21 -30.32 25.66
N LYS A 218 -0.69 -29.52 26.22
CA LYS A 218 -1.85 -30.05 26.96
C LYS A 218 -2.80 -30.84 26.07
N ILE A 219 -3.06 -30.38 24.85
CA ILE A 219 -3.91 -31.10 23.90
C ILE A 219 -3.25 -32.40 23.45
N ILE A 220 -1.95 -32.39 23.17
CA ILE A 220 -1.19 -33.60 22.82
C ILE A 220 -1.24 -34.61 23.97
N GLU A 221 -0.96 -34.18 25.20
CA GLU A 221 -0.97 -35.04 26.38
C GLU A 221 -2.34 -35.71 26.58
N LEU A 222 -3.43 -34.95 26.41
CA LEU A 222 -4.79 -35.46 26.51
C LEU A 222 -5.14 -36.44 25.39
N THR A 223 -4.67 -36.17 24.17
CA THR A 223 -4.89 -37.04 23.00
C THR A 223 -4.17 -38.38 23.15
N LEU A 224 -2.93 -38.37 23.65
CA LEU A 224 -2.11 -39.58 23.82
C LEU A 224 -2.49 -40.39 25.08
N SER A 225 -2.79 -39.73 26.19
CA SER A 225 -2.93 -40.42 27.49
C SER A 225 -4.35 -40.91 27.77
N LYS A 226 -5.39 -40.13 27.41
CA LYS A 226 -6.79 -40.40 27.81
C LYS A 226 -7.81 -39.94 26.74
N PRO A 227 -7.98 -40.69 25.63
CA PRO A 227 -8.85 -40.31 24.51
C PRO A 227 -10.36 -40.29 24.84
N ASP A 228 -10.79 -40.89 25.95
CA ASP A 228 -12.20 -40.94 26.38
C ASP A 228 -12.53 -40.03 27.57
N SER A 229 -11.56 -39.23 28.04
CA SER A 229 -11.77 -38.33 29.17
C SER A 229 -12.76 -37.21 28.85
N VAL A 230 -13.54 -36.79 29.85
CA VAL A 230 -14.39 -35.59 29.77
C VAL A 230 -13.55 -34.36 29.42
N LEU A 231 -12.31 -34.30 29.90
CA LEU A 231 -11.36 -33.22 29.59
C LEU A 231 -10.98 -33.18 28.10
N PHE A 232 -10.87 -34.35 27.45
CA PHE A 232 -10.58 -34.41 26.02
C PHE A 232 -11.76 -33.88 25.20
N LYS A 233 -13.00 -34.22 25.58
CA LYS A 233 -14.21 -33.67 24.94
C LYS A 233 -14.30 -32.15 25.09
N GLN A 234 -13.96 -31.61 26.26
CA GLN A 234 -13.91 -30.16 26.48
C GLN A 234 -12.79 -29.50 25.65
N ALA A 235 -11.62 -30.13 25.56
CA ALA A 235 -10.52 -29.65 24.71
C ALA A 235 -10.91 -29.61 23.22
N LEU A 236 -11.65 -30.62 22.73
CA LEU A 236 -12.16 -30.64 21.35
C LEU A 236 -13.18 -29.53 21.06
N VAL A 237 -14.00 -29.16 22.05
CA VAL A 237 -14.93 -28.03 21.93
C VAL A 237 -14.16 -26.71 21.90
N SER A 238 -13.18 -26.54 22.80
CA SER A 238 -12.26 -25.39 22.81
C SER A 238 -11.56 -25.24 21.45
N LEU A 239 -11.04 -26.32 20.86
CA LEU A 239 -10.41 -26.28 19.55
C LEU A 239 -11.35 -25.84 18.41
N ALA A 240 -12.64 -26.16 18.53
CA ALA A 240 -13.66 -25.78 17.54
C ALA A 240 -14.14 -24.33 17.70
N THR A 241 -14.10 -23.76 18.91
CA THR A 241 -14.63 -22.42 19.21
C THR A 241 -13.57 -21.33 19.29
N ASP A 242 -12.35 -21.68 19.68
CA ASP A 242 -11.34 -20.70 20.05
C ASP A 242 -10.77 -19.99 18.82
N SER A 243 -10.64 -18.67 18.94
CA SER A 243 -10.02 -17.79 17.95
C SER A 243 -8.55 -17.54 18.32
N GLY A 244 -7.66 -17.50 17.32
CA GLY A 244 -6.22 -17.29 17.54
C GLY A 244 -5.36 -18.56 17.57
N LEU A 245 -5.95 -19.73 17.28
CA LEU A 245 -5.21 -20.99 17.15
C LEU A 245 -4.53 -21.16 15.79
N HIS A 246 -4.70 -20.20 14.88
CA HIS A 246 -4.18 -20.25 13.52
C HIS A 246 -2.65 -20.55 13.43
N PRO A 247 -1.78 -19.96 14.28
CA PRO A 247 -0.36 -20.30 14.28
C PRO A 247 -0.03 -21.74 14.70
N LEU A 248 -0.96 -22.45 15.38
CA LEU A 248 -0.77 -23.84 15.80
C LEU A 248 -1.17 -24.87 14.75
N VAL A 249 -1.96 -24.47 13.74
CA VAL A 249 -2.47 -25.37 12.68
C VAL A 249 -1.38 -26.14 11.95
N PRO A 250 -0.25 -25.55 11.50
CA PRO A 250 0.83 -26.33 10.89
C PRO A 250 1.41 -27.38 11.84
N TYR A 251 1.49 -27.08 13.14
CA TYR A 251 1.99 -28.03 14.13
C TYR A 251 1.01 -29.17 14.40
N PHE A 252 -0.29 -28.88 14.47
CA PHE A 252 -1.32 -29.90 14.60
C PHE A 252 -1.39 -30.82 13.37
N THR A 253 -1.28 -30.27 12.16
CA THR A 253 -1.31 -31.07 10.93
C THR A 253 -0.08 -31.97 10.80
N CYS A 254 1.12 -31.47 11.11
CA CYS A 254 2.34 -32.29 11.23
C CYS A 254 2.20 -33.38 12.30
N PHE A 255 1.74 -33.02 13.50
CA PHE A 255 1.52 -33.97 14.60
C PHE A 255 0.56 -35.09 14.22
N VAL A 256 -0.58 -34.76 13.60
CA VAL A 256 -1.55 -35.74 13.13
C VAL A 256 -0.94 -36.66 12.06
N ALA A 257 -0.19 -36.11 11.09
CA ALA A 257 0.44 -36.93 10.04
C ALA A 257 1.47 -37.91 10.61
N ASP A 258 2.27 -37.45 11.55
CA ASP A 258 3.28 -38.25 12.25
C ASP A 258 2.67 -39.36 13.11
N GLU A 259 1.69 -39.03 13.94
CA GLU A 259 1.04 -39.99 14.83
C GLU A 259 0.18 -40.99 14.07
N VAL A 260 -0.47 -40.60 12.97
CA VAL A 260 -1.17 -41.55 12.10
C VAL A 260 -0.17 -42.52 11.47
N SER A 261 1.00 -42.05 11.04
CA SER A 261 2.03 -42.90 10.44
C SER A 261 2.68 -43.87 11.44
N ARG A 262 2.88 -43.44 12.70
CA ARG A 262 3.46 -44.26 13.78
C ARG A 262 2.43 -45.14 14.49
N GLY A 263 1.18 -44.71 14.56
CA GLY A 263 0.11 -45.24 15.42
C GLY A 263 -0.92 -46.13 14.74
N LEU A 264 -0.62 -46.74 13.57
CA LEU A 264 -1.57 -47.58 12.82
C LEU A 264 -2.11 -48.80 13.60
N ASN A 265 -1.45 -49.18 14.69
CA ASN A 265 -1.80 -50.34 15.52
C ASN A 265 -2.78 -50.01 16.66
N ASP A 266 -3.01 -48.73 16.99
CA ASP A 266 -3.93 -48.32 18.06
C ASP A 266 -5.13 -47.57 17.48
N CYS A 267 -6.25 -48.28 17.35
CA CYS A 267 -7.50 -47.72 16.86
C CYS A 267 -8.05 -46.59 17.75
N ARG A 268 -7.76 -46.59 19.06
CA ARG A 268 -8.28 -45.56 19.98
C ARG A 268 -7.58 -44.22 19.78
N LEU A 269 -6.27 -44.25 19.59
CA LEU A 269 -5.47 -43.06 19.26
C LEU A 269 -5.88 -42.48 17.91
N LEU A 270 -6.00 -43.33 16.87
CA LEU A 270 -6.44 -42.89 15.54
C LEU A 270 -7.82 -42.23 15.58
N PHE A 271 -8.75 -42.78 16.36
CA PHE A 271 -10.07 -42.20 16.53
C PHE A 271 -10.05 -40.85 17.25
N ALA A 272 -9.18 -40.69 18.25
CA ALA A 272 -8.95 -39.40 18.91
C ALA A 272 -8.35 -38.37 17.93
N LEU A 273 -7.36 -38.75 17.11
CA LEU A 273 -6.76 -37.87 16.10
C LEU A 273 -7.78 -37.42 15.05
N MET A 274 -8.63 -38.33 14.56
CA MET A 274 -9.69 -37.96 13.61
C MET A 274 -10.72 -37.01 14.24
N ARG A 275 -11.00 -37.12 15.55
CA ARG A 275 -11.84 -36.16 16.28
C ARG A 275 -11.18 -34.79 16.40
N VAL A 276 -9.86 -34.72 16.62
CA VAL A 276 -9.11 -33.46 16.61
C VAL A 276 -9.20 -32.79 15.23
N VAL A 277 -8.99 -33.55 14.16
CA VAL A 277 -9.13 -33.05 12.78
C VAL A 277 -10.55 -32.56 12.51
N TRP A 278 -11.56 -33.30 12.97
CA TRP A 278 -12.96 -32.87 12.88
C TRP A 278 -13.18 -31.53 13.58
N SER A 279 -12.70 -31.37 14.82
CA SER A 279 -12.84 -30.11 15.57
C SER A 279 -12.13 -28.93 14.88
N LEU A 280 -10.93 -29.15 14.32
CA LEU A 280 -10.24 -28.12 13.54
C LEU A 280 -11.08 -27.69 12.33
N LEU A 281 -11.63 -28.66 11.59
CA LEU A 281 -12.45 -28.40 10.40
C LEU A 281 -13.81 -27.77 10.68
N GLN A 282 -14.31 -27.83 11.91
CA GLN A 282 -15.53 -27.11 12.31
C GLN A 282 -15.25 -25.64 12.67
N ASN A 283 -13.99 -25.27 12.92
CA ASN A 283 -13.66 -23.92 13.35
C ASN A 283 -13.77 -22.93 12.15
N PRO A 284 -14.64 -21.91 12.24
CA PRO A 284 -14.79 -20.90 11.18
C PRO A 284 -13.65 -19.87 11.17
N HIS A 285 -12.92 -19.74 12.27
CA HIS A 285 -11.84 -18.75 12.42
C HIS A 285 -10.50 -19.24 11.89
N ILE A 286 -10.41 -20.49 11.42
CA ILE A 286 -9.19 -21.10 10.92
C ILE A 286 -9.30 -21.34 9.41
N HIS A 287 -8.35 -20.80 8.66
CA HIS A 287 -8.20 -21.07 7.24
C HIS A 287 -7.35 -22.32 7.03
N ILE A 288 -8.00 -23.48 6.89
CA ILE A 288 -7.33 -24.79 6.76
C ILE A 288 -6.95 -25.09 5.30
N GLU A 289 -7.52 -24.36 4.33
CA GLU A 289 -7.30 -24.55 2.89
C GLU A 289 -5.82 -24.72 2.49
N PRO A 290 -4.87 -23.90 3.00
CA PRO A 290 -3.45 -24.07 2.65
C PRO A 290 -2.87 -25.41 3.11
N TYR A 291 -3.40 -26.01 4.17
CA TYR A 291 -2.88 -27.22 4.80
C TYR A 291 -3.65 -28.50 4.43
N LEU A 292 -4.74 -28.38 3.67
CA LEU A 292 -5.55 -29.53 3.26
C LEU A 292 -4.71 -30.58 2.51
N HIS A 293 -3.81 -30.15 1.64
CA HIS A 293 -2.95 -31.05 0.87
C HIS A 293 -2.05 -31.94 1.76
N GLN A 294 -1.62 -31.44 2.93
CA GLN A 294 -0.79 -32.18 3.88
C GLN A 294 -1.64 -33.09 4.79
N LEU A 295 -2.86 -32.68 5.12
CA LEU A 295 -3.75 -33.40 6.02
C LEU A 295 -4.50 -34.56 5.35
N MET A 296 -4.86 -34.39 4.07
CA MET A 296 -5.64 -35.36 3.30
C MET A 296 -4.99 -36.75 3.20
N PRO A 297 -3.68 -36.90 2.95
CA PRO A 297 -3.02 -38.21 2.93
C PRO A 297 -3.19 -38.98 4.24
N SER A 298 -3.09 -38.30 5.39
CA SER A 298 -3.26 -38.91 6.72
C SER A 298 -4.69 -39.39 6.94
N VAL A 299 -5.67 -38.57 6.56
CA VAL A 299 -7.10 -38.92 6.66
C VAL A 299 -7.46 -40.09 5.73
N VAL A 300 -6.98 -40.07 4.48
CA VAL A 300 -7.22 -41.14 3.51
C VAL A 300 -6.49 -42.43 3.93
N THR A 301 -5.31 -42.34 4.53
CA THR A 301 -4.60 -43.51 5.07
C THR A 301 -5.42 -44.20 6.17
N CYS A 302 -6.04 -43.45 7.08
CA CYS A 302 -6.95 -44.02 8.08
C CYS A 302 -8.17 -44.72 7.47
N LEU A 303 -8.62 -44.27 6.29
CA LEU A 303 -9.75 -44.88 5.59
C LEU A 303 -9.35 -46.17 4.85
N VAL A 304 -8.21 -46.14 4.14
CA VAL A 304 -7.81 -47.17 3.14
C VAL A 304 -6.82 -48.19 3.71
N ALA A 305 -6.20 -47.93 4.87
CA ALA A 305 -5.15 -48.79 5.39
C ALA A 305 -5.55 -50.28 5.46
N LYS A 306 -4.63 -51.15 5.01
CA LYS A 306 -4.84 -52.60 4.87
C LYS A 306 -4.97 -53.32 6.21
N ARG A 307 -4.30 -52.82 7.25
CA ARG A 307 -4.34 -53.33 8.62
C ARG A 307 -4.48 -52.13 9.55
N LEU A 308 -5.60 -52.03 10.26
CA LEU A 308 -5.78 -51.10 11.38
C LEU A 308 -5.98 -51.94 12.64
N GLY A 309 -5.21 -51.65 13.67
CA GLY A 309 -5.30 -52.38 14.94
C GLY A 309 -4.52 -53.70 14.97
N ASN A 310 -4.18 -54.13 16.19
CA ASN A 310 -3.48 -55.40 16.43
C ASN A 310 -4.44 -56.56 16.74
N LYS A 311 -5.71 -56.28 17.05
CA LYS A 311 -6.69 -57.30 17.47
C LYS A 311 -7.87 -57.37 16.50
N PHE A 312 -8.30 -58.59 16.17
CA PHE A 312 -9.51 -58.84 15.36
C PHE A 312 -10.82 -58.34 16.02
N ALA A 313 -10.77 -57.97 17.30
CA ALA A 313 -11.90 -57.46 18.08
C ALA A 313 -11.99 -55.92 18.11
N ASP A 314 -11.10 -55.20 17.43
CA ASP A 314 -11.11 -53.74 17.43
C ASP A 314 -12.13 -53.20 16.39
N ASN A 315 -12.91 -52.19 16.80
CA ASN A 315 -13.93 -51.50 15.98
C ASN A 315 -13.32 -50.60 14.88
N HIS A 316 -12.55 -51.19 13.96
CA HIS A 316 -11.96 -50.48 12.84
C HIS A 316 -13.01 -49.97 11.84
N TRP A 317 -14.19 -50.59 11.80
CA TRP A 317 -15.32 -50.15 10.96
C TRP A 317 -15.85 -48.78 11.37
N GLU A 318 -16.02 -48.53 12.68
CA GLU A 318 -16.51 -47.24 13.19
C GLU A 318 -15.54 -46.10 12.88
N LEU A 319 -14.24 -46.37 12.97
CA LEU A 319 -13.20 -45.41 12.58
C LEU A 319 -13.31 -45.06 11.10
N ARG A 320 -13.44 -46.07 10.21
CA ARG A 320 -13.58 -45.84 8.77
C ARG A 320 -14.84 -45.06 8.42
N ASP A 321 -15.97 -45.39 9.03
CA ASP A 321 -17.23 -44.65 8.82
C ASP A 321 -17.13 -43.19 9.29
N PHE A 322 -16.45 -42.95 10.42
CA PHE A 322 -16.21 -41.60 10.91
C PHE A 322 -15.27 -40.82 9.98
N THR A 323 -14.17 -41.43 9.55
CA THR A 323 -13.22 -40.83 8.60
C THR A 323 -13.89 -40.55 7.24
N ALA A 324 -14.79 -41.42 6.76
CA ALA A 324 -15.55 -41.18 5.54
C ALA A 324 -16.47 -39.94 5.67
N LYS A 325 -17.13 -39.77 6.82
CA LYS A 325 -17.92 -38.56 7.12
C LYS A 325 -17.03 -37.31 7.18
N LEU A 326 -15.84 -37.42 7.77
CA LEU A 326 -14.84 -36.35 7.82
C LEU A 326 -14.43 -35.91 6.42
N VAL A 327 -14.08 -36.85 5.53
CA VAL A 327 -13.74 -36.55 4.12
C VAL A 327 -14.92 -35.89 3.40
N SER A 328 -16.14 -36.38 3.60
CA SER A 328 -17.34 -35.74 3.04
C SER A 328 -17.52 -34.31 3.53
N SER A 329 -17.14 -34.00 4.77
CA SER A 329 -17.19 -32.63 5.29
C SER A 329 -16.11 -31.76 4.65
N ILE A 330 -14.91 -32.29 4.41
CA ILE A 330 -13.81 -31.58 3.75
C ILE A 330 -14.19 -31.22 2.32
N CYS A 331 -14.76 -32.16 1.55
CA CYS A 331 -15.11 -31.91 0.15
C CYS A 331 -16.32 -30.99 -0.06
N ARG A 332 -17.16 -30.79 0.97
CA ARG A 332 -18.31 -29.87 0.91
C ARG A 332 -17.93 -28.43 1.25
N ARG A 333 -16.83 -28.26 1.97
CA ARG A 333 -16.27 -26.98 2.35
C ARG A 333 -15.40 -26.45 1.22
#